data_AF-A0A819V3X0-F1
#
_entry.id   AF-A0A819V3X0-F1
#
_cell.length_a   1.000
_cell.length_b   1.000
_cell.length_c   1.000
_cell.angle_alpha   90.00
_cell.angle_beta   90.00
_cell.angle_gamma   90.00
#
_symmetry.space_group_name_H-M   'P 1'
#
loop_
_entity.id
_entity.type
_entity.pdbx_description
1 polymer ?
#
loop_
_entity_poly.entity_id
_entity_poly.type
_entity_poly.pdbx_seq_one_letter_code
_entity_poly.pdbx_strand_id
1 'polypeptide(L)'
;SAIETYRHYAGQPTLSDIESCRQDSNDEILHLTPYFSTMDLVKLEDLTYTRSFTYSLKNHQLLFTSNVTPINKNIVRRLASPDGQYLALVTKETKGEQDLYYVQIWHDEHLIFGYEINDSKISPHAEEKRKPLKSYFTAEKLDDIGEPASIYRENWGEQMELFETSVVCIFDLDTKQVKLIENQPKDLYFGQCTWTTNPDEIILVAFRIEPYRLGLIYCENRSTALFKCNWRNHEWIQLTEFDQLCRLYPRHLPKKDNEFIYLQSDVYHAHVQCKRLILFNTETKQEKILIDRIDK
;
A
#
# COMPACT_ATOMS: atom_id res chain seq x y z
N SER A 1 13.48 -30.52 -10.56
CA SER A 1 13.15 -31.71 -9.73
C SER A 1 11.65 -31.99 -9.79
N ALA A 2 11.16 -33.16 -9.39
CA ALA A 2 9.72 -33.47 -9.38
C ALA A 2 8.89 -32.46 -8.54
N ILE A 3 9.49 -31.89 -7.49
CA ILE A 3 8.86 -30.87 -6.64
C ILE A 3 8.65 -29.56 -7.41
N GLU A 4 9.65 -29.12 -8.18
CA GLU A 4 9.53 -27.90 -9.00
C GLU A 4 8.52 -28.09 -10.13
N THR A 5 8.48 -29.27 -10.74
CA THR A 5 7.49 -29.61 -11.76
C THR A 5 6.08 -29.62 -11.18
N TYR A 6 5.87 -30.21 -10.00
CA TYR A 6 4.57 -30.19 -9.33
C TYR A 6 4.15 -28.74 -9.00
N ARG A 7 5.04 -27.93 -8.43
CA ARG A 7 4.75 -26.51 -8.13
C ARG A 7 4.38 -25.72 -9.39
N HIS A 8 5.07 -25.98 -10.50
CA HIS A 8 4.78 -25.33 -11.76
C HIS A 8 3.36 -25.63 -12.25
N TYR A 9 2.92 -26.89 -12.23
CA TYR A 9 1.58 -27.26 -12.71
C TYR A 9 0.46 -26.99 -11.70
N ALA A 10 0.70 -27.20 -10.41
CA ALA A 10 -0.32 -26.97 -9.38
C ALA A 10 -0.69 -25.48 -9.23
N GLY A 11 0.26 -24.57 -9.49
CA GLY A 11 0.01 -23.13 -9.49
C GLY A 11 -0.60 -22.58 -10.79
N GLN A 12 -0.81 -23.41 -11.82
CA GLN A 12 -1.42 -22.94 -13.05
C GLN A 12 -2.92 -22.67 -12.84
N PRO A 13 -3.39 -21.50 -13.24
CA PRO A 13 -4.79 -21.14 -13.07
C PRO A 13 -5.66 -21.90 -14.07
N THR A 14 -6.78 -22.39 -13.57
CA THR A 14 -7.79 -23.08 -14.35
C THR A 14 -9.04 -22.21 -14.46
N LEU A 15 -9.54 -22.03 -15.68
CA LEU A 15 -10.79 -21.33 -15.94
C LEU A 15 -11.95 -22.28 -15.63
N SER A 16 -12.85 -21.89 -14.71
CA SER A 16 -13.94 -22.76 -14.27
C SER A 16 -15.30 -22.35 -14.84
N ASP A 17 -15.63 -21.06 -14.87
CA ASP A 17 -16.94 -20.56 -15.32
C ASP A 17 -16.88 -19.06 -15.69
N ILE A 18 -17.98 -18.50 -16.22
CA ILE A 18 -18.13 -17.06 -16.51
C ILE A 18 -19.27 -16.46 -15.68
N GLU A 19 -18.94 -15.56 -14.73
CA GLU A 19 -19.91 -14.90 -13.83
C GLU A 19 -20.86 -13.98 -14.57
N SER A 20 -20.33 -13.20 -15.49
CA SER A 20 -21.11 -12.19 -16.19
C SER A 20 -20.54 -11.91 -17.57
N CYS A 21 -21.47 -11.75 -18.50
CA CYS A 21 -21.24 -11.31 -19.85
C CYS A 21 -22.21 -10.15 -20.09
N ARG A 22 -21.70 -8.95 -20.37
CA ARG A 22 -22.51 -7.79 -20.71
C ARG A 22 -22.02 -7.18 -22.01
N GLN A 23 -22.95 -6.91 -22.90
CA GLN A 23 -22.72 -6.12 -24.09
C GLN A 23 -23.15 -4.68 -23.83
N ASP A 24 -22.44 -3.73 -24.43
CA ASP A 24 -22.88 -2.35 -24.46
C ASP A 24 -24.10 -2.18 -25.36
N SER A 25 -24.75 -1.02 -25.33
CA SER A 25 -25.99 -0.77 -26.08
C SER A 25 -25.86 -0.92 -27.60
N ASN A 26 -24.62 -0.96 -28.11
CA ASN A 26 -24.30 -1.04 -29.52
C ASN A 26 -23.79 -2.44 -29.92
N ASP A 27 -23.73 -3.40 -28.99
CA ASP A 27 -23.13 -4.73 -29.15
C ASP A 27 -21.68 -4.71 -29.69
N GLU A 28 -20.94 -3.62 -29.47
CA GLU A 28 -19.55 -3.45 -29.94
C GLU A 28 -18.52 -3.80 -28.86
N ILE A 29 -18.90 -3.74 -27.59
CA ILE A 29 -18.03 -4.01 -26.44
C ILE A 29 -18.59 -5.17 -25.63
N LEU A 30 -17.73 -6.16 -25.37
CA LEU A 30 -18.02 -7.32 -24.54
C LEU A 30 -17.26 -7.22 -23.22
N HIS A 31 -17.99 -7.20 -22.11
CA HIS A 31 -17.44 -7.30 -20.77
C HIS A 31 -17.61 -8.72 -20.23
N LEU A 32 -16.51 -9.37 -19.87
CA LEU A 32 -16.48 -10.74 -19.35
C LEU A 32 -15.85 -10.75 -17.96
N THR A 33 -16.45 -11.47 -17.02
CA THR A 33 -15.84 -11.72 -15.70
C THR A 33 -15.81 -13.21 -15.40
N PRO A 34 -14.80 -13.95 -15.87
CA PRO A 34 -14.61 -15.36 -15.54
C PRO A 34 -14.16 -15.63 -14.10
N TYR A 35 -14.46 -16.85 -13.67
CA TYR A 35 -13.93 -17.50 -12.47
C TYR A 35 -12.69 -18.33 -12.81
N PHE A 36 -11.66 -18.15 -11.99
CA PHE A 36 -10.45 -18.93 -12.01
C PHE A 36 -10.26 -19.66 -10.69
N SER A 37 -9.56 -20.79 -10.74
CA SER A 37 -9.08 -21.53 -9.57
C SER A 37 -7.61 -21.89 -9.72
N THR A 38 -6.83 -21.69 -8.67
CA THR A 38 -5.41 -22.10 -8.60
C THR A 38 -5.09 -22.63 -7.20
N MET A 39 -4.07 -23.47 -7.05
CA MET A 39 -3.62 -23.92 -5.73
C MET A 39 -2.74 -22.85 -5.09
N ASP A 40 -3.12 -22.33 -3.92
CA ASP A 40 -2.22 -21.55 -3.08
C ASP A 40 -1.20 -22.50 -2.45
N LEU A 41 0.03 -22.51 -2.96
CA LEU A 41 1.08 -23.41 -2.51
C LEU A 41 1.61 -23.10 -1.11
N VAL A 42 1.31 -21.92 -0.55
CA VAL A 42 1.67 -21.55 0.82
C VAL A 42 0.66 -22.11 1.80
N LYS A 43 -0.63 -21.97 1.48
CA LYS A 43 -1.74 -22.44 2.31
C LYS A 43 -2.17 -23.87 2.05
N LEU A 44 -1.76 -24.43 0.90
CA LEU A 44 -2.18 -25.74 0.38
C LEU A 44 -3.70 -25.84 0.26
N GLU A 45 -4.33 -24.79 -0.29
CA GLU A 45 -5.78 -24.71 -0.51
C GLU A 45 -6.12 -24.19 -1.92
N ASP A 46 -7.31 -24.52 -2.40
CA ASP A 46 -7.81 -23.98 -3.66
C ASP A 46 -8.22 -22.52 -3.48
N LEU A 47 -7.65 -21.66 -4.31
CA LEU A 47 -7.89 -20.23 -4.35
C LEU A 47 -8.71 -19.88 -5.57
N THR A 48 -9.92 -19.39 -5.32
CA THR A 48 -10.84 -18.93 -6.36
C THR A 48 -10.81 -17.41 -6.47
N TYR A 49 -10.88 -16.90 -7.70
CA TYR A 49 -10.82 -15.47 -7.98
C TYR A 49 -11.44 -15.12 -9.33
N THR A 50 -11.74 -13.85 -9.54
CA THR A 50 -12.20 -13.32 -10.82
C THR A 50 -11.25 -12.29 -11.40
N ARG A 51 -11.33 -12.10 -12.73
CA ARG A 51 -10.66 -11.03 -13.47
C ARG A 51 -11.62 -10.54 -14.54
N SER A 52 -11.82 -9.23 -14.65
CA SER A 52 -12.71 -8.64 -15.66
C SER A 52 -11.93 -8.28 -16.91
N PHE A 53 -12.49 -8.63 -18.07
CA PHE A 53 -11.95 -8.34 -19.39
C PHE A 53 -12.96 -7.48 -20.16
N THR A 54 -12.45 -6.50 -20.90
CA THR A 54 -13.25 -5.71 -21.85
C THR A 54 -12.68 -5.88 -23.23
N TYR A 55 -13.49 -6.40 -24.15
CA TYR A 55 -13.09 -6.76 -25.49
C TYR A 55 -13.91 -5.97 -26.52
N SER A 56 -13.24 -5.38 -27.50
CA SER A 56 -13.89 -4.78 -28.66
C SER A 56 -14.21 -5.86 -29.68
N LEU A 57 -15.49 -6.13 -29.90
CA LEU A 57 -15.94 -7.05 -30.94
C LEU A 57 -15.67 -6.48 -32.34
N LYS A 58 -15.78 -5.15 -32.49
CA LYS A 58 -15.50 -4.44 -33.75
C LYS A 58 -14.05 -4.55 -34.20
N ASN A 59 -13.10 -4.30 -33.28
CA ASN A 59 -11.67 -4.27 -33.60
C ASN A 59 -10.98 -5.61 -33.30
N HIS A 60 -11.73 -6.59 -32.79
CA HIS A 60 -11.21 -7.87 -32.32
C HIS A 60 -10.03 -7.74 -31.34
N GLN A 61 -10.12 -6.79 -30.41
CA GLN A 61 -9.01 -6.43 -29.52
C GLN A 61 -9.43 -6.38 -28.05
N LEU A 62 -8.58 -6.93 -27.19
CA LEU A 62 -8.69 -6.75 -25.74
C LEU A 62 -8.35 -5.29 -25.38
N LEU A 63 -9.33 -4.57 -24.85
CA LEU A 63 -9.21 -3.16 -24.50
C LEU A 63 -8.72 -2.95 -23.06
N PHE A 64 -9.18 -3.81 -22.15
CA PHE A 64 -8.89 -3.68 -20.73
C PHE A 64 -8.91 -5.03 -20.04
N THR A 65 -8.04 -5.15 -19.05
CA THR A 65 -7.99 -6.27 -18.13
C THR A 65 -7.84 -5.73 -16.72
N SER A 66 -8.73 -6.13 -15.79
CA SER A 66 -8.59 -5.76 -14.39
C SER A 66 -7.47 -6.55 -13.72
N ASN A 67 -7.03 -6.16 -12.52
CA ASN A 67 -6.28 -7.12 -11.70
C ASN A 67 -7.23 -8.18 -11.12
N VAL A 68 -6.61 -9.25 -10.64
CA VAL A 68 -7.26 -10.35 -9.91
C VAL A 68 -8.05 -9.84 -8.70
N THR A 69 -9.21 -10.44 -8.46
CA THR A 69 -10.03 -10.23 -7.28
C THR A 69 -10.34 -11.58 -6.63
N PRO A 70 -9.62 -11.95 -5.55
CA PRO A 70 -9.92 -13.18 -4.82
C PRO A 70 -11.33 -13.18 -4.25
N ILE A 71 -11.98 -14.34 -4.32
CA ILE A 71 -13.34 -14.54 -3.81
C ILE A 71 -13.24 -15.07 -2.39
N ASN A 72 -14.18 -14.66 -1.52
CA ASN A 72 -14.27 -15.11 -0.12
C ASN A 72 -13.02 -14.85 0.75
N LYS A 73 -12.11 -13.97 0.31
CA LYS A 73 -10.98 -13.51 1.13
C LYS A 73 -11.31 -12.16 1.75
N ASN A 74 -11.00 -12.01 3.05
CA ASN A 74 -11.10 -10.73 3.72
C ASN A 74 -9.88 -9.87 3.33
N ILE A 75 -10.03 -9.09 2.26
CA ILE A 75 -8.97 -8.23 1.72
C ILE A 75 -8.85 -6.98 2.60
N VAL A 76 -7.74 -6.86 3.31
CA VAL A 76 -7.41 -5.70 4.15
C VAL A 76 -6.84 -4.56 3.31
N ARG A 77 -5.97 -4.90 2.35
CA ARG A 77 -5.33 -3.91 1.48
C ARG A 77 -5.04 -4.50 0.10
N ARG A 78 -5.13 -3.63 -0.90
CA ARG A 78 -4.85 -3.92 -2.31
C ARG A 78 -4.02 -2.80 -2.93
N LEU A 79 -2.99 -3.16 -3.69
CA LEU A 79 -2.18 -2.21 -4.45
C LEU A 79 -1.72 -2.86 -5.76
N ALA A 80 -2.02 -2.22 -6.89
CA ALA A 80 -1.48 -2.61 -8.19
C ALA A 80 -0.16 -1.88 -8.47
N SER A 81 0.75 -2.51 -9.21
CA SER A 81 1.93 -1.83 -9.75
C SER A 81 1.53 -0.74 -10.75
N PRO A 82 2.40 0.26 -11.02
CA PRO A 82 2.11 1.36 -11.94
C PRO A 82 1.76 0.91 -13.37
N ASP A 83 2.33 -0.21 -13.83
CA ASP A 83 2.04 -0.84 -15.11
C ASP A 83 0.83 -1.79 -15.09
N GLY A 84 0.28 -2.07 -13.89
CA GLY A 84 -0.85 -2.97 -13.68
C GLY A 84 -0.53 -4.46 -13.79
N GLN A 85 0.73 -4.85 -14.05
CA GLN A 85 1.12 -6.26 -14.23
C GLN A 85 1.11 -7.03 -12.92
N TYR A 86 1.50 -6.36 -11.83
CA TYR A 86 1.56 -6.95 -10.50
C TYR A 86 0.44 -6.43 -9.60
N LEU A 87 -0.02 -7.29 -8.71
CA LEU A 87 -1.00 -6.94 -7.68
C LEU A 87 -0.54 -7.49 -6.33
N ALA A 88 -0.34 -6.60 -5.38
CA ALA A 88 -0.13 -6.93 -3.98
C ALA A 88 -1.46 -6.92 -3.23
N LEU A 89 -1.73 -7.99 -2.48
CA LEU A 89 -2.89 -8.13 -1.62
C LEU A 89 -2.43 -8.46 -0.19
N VAL A 90 -3.09 -7.84 0.79
CA VAL A 90 -3.01 -8.26 2.19
C VAL A 90 -4.37 -8.81 2.56
N THR A 91 -4.41 -10.08 2.96
CA THR A 91 -5.64 -10.76 3.39
C THR A 91 -5.58 -11.10 4.87
N LYS A 92 -6.73 -11.11 5.53
CA LYS A 92 -6.91 -11.49 6.92
C LYS A 92 -7.72 -12.77 7.02
N GLU A 93 -7.32 -13.69 7.88
CA GLU A 93 -8.09 -14.88 8.22
C GLU A 93 -8.13 -15.05 9.73
N THR A 94 -9.32 -15.28 10.28
CA THR A 94 -9.49 -15.53 11.72
C THR A 94 -9.55 -17.04 11.94
N LYS A 95 -8.56 -17.59 12.65
CA LYS A 95 -8.49 -19.01 13.04
C LYS A 95 -8.59 -19.10 14.57
N GLY A 96 -9.78 -19.42 15.07
CA GLY A 96 -10.05 -19.41 16.51
C GLY A 96 -10.02 -17.98 17.06
N GLU A 97 -9.17 -17.72 18.06
CA GLU A 97 -8.97 -16.40 18.64
C GLU A 97 -7.83 -15.60 17.99
N GLN A 98 -7.15 -16.17 17.00
CA GLN A 98 -6.00 -15.54 16.33
C GLN A 98 -6.38 -15.02 14.95
N ASP A 99 -5.93 -13.80 14.66
CA ASP A 99 -5.98 -13.19 13.33
C ASP A 99 -4.65 -13.38 12.62
N LEU A 100 -4.68 -14.03 11.47
CA LEU A 100 -3.52 -14.25 10.61
C LEU A 100 -3.59 -13.33 9.40
N TYR A 101 -2.45 -12.76 9.03
CA TYR A 101 -2.32 -11.88 7.86
C TYR A 101 -1.42 -12.51 6.82
N TYR A 102 -1.80 -12.40 5.56
CA TYR A 102 -1.04 -12.93 4.44
C TYR A 102 -0.81 -11.87 3.38
N VAL A 103 0.45 -11.71 2.97
CA VAL A 103 0.82 -10.94 1.78
C VAL A 103 0.85 -11.87 0.60
N GLN A 104 0.16 -11.49 -0.47
CA GLN A 104 0.17 -12.19 -1.74
C GLN A 104 0.60 -11.22 -2.84
N ILE A 105 1.51 -11.65 -3.71
CA ILE A 105 1.86 -10.93 -4.94
C ILE A 105 1.40 -11.78 -6.11
N TRP A 106 0.62 -11.16 -6.98
CA TRP A 106 0.10 -11.73 -8.20
C TRP A 106 0.78 -11.09 -9.39
N HIS A 107 0.96 -11.89 -10.44
CA HIS A 107 1.31 -11.42 -11.77
C HIS A 107 0.34 -12.05 -12.76
N ASP A 108 -0.45 -11.21 -13.43
CA ASP A 108 -1.61 -11.65 -14.22
C ASP A 108 -2.56 -12.57 -13.40
N GLU A 109 -2.85 -13.78 -13.87
CA GLU A 109 -3.67 -14.77 -13.15
C GLU A 109 -2.88 -15.61 -12.15
N HIS A 110 -1.56 -15.42 -11.99
CA HIS A 110 -0.73 -16.30 -11.19
C HIS A 110 -0.39 -15.71 -9.84
N LEU A 111 -0.59 -16.50 -8.77
CA LEU A 111 -0.05 -16.19 -7.45
C LEU A 111 1.45 -16.55 -7.44
N ILE A 112 2.31 -15.54 -7.53
CA ILE A 112 3.76 -15.74 -7.66
C ILE A 112 4.48 -15.72 -6.30
N PHE A 113 3.88 -15.10 -5.30
CA PHE A 113 4.43 -15.03 -3.95
C PHE A 113 3.32 -15.01 -2.91
N GLY A 114 3.51 -15.77 -1.84
CA GLY A 114 2.67 -15.73 -0.65
C GLY A 114 3.56 -15.76 0.59
N TYR A 115 3.22 -14.97 1.59
CA TYR A 115 3.91 -14.96 2.87
C TYR A 115 2.93 -14.72 4.02
N GLU A 116 3.03 -15.52 5.07
CA GLU A 116 2.32 -15.30 6.32
C GLU A 116 3.08 -14.28 7.16
N ILE A 117 2.42 -13.16 7.45
CA ILE A 117 2.93 -12.16 8.39
C ILE A 117 2.83 -12.76 9.79
N ASN A 118 3.95 -13.33 10.23
CA ASN A 118 4.14 -13.68 11.62
C ASN A 118 4.50 -12.41 12.40
N ASP A 119 3.76 -12.17 13.48
CA ASP A 119 3.84 -11.04 14.42
C ASP A 119 5.26 -10.77 14.99
N SER A 120 6.22 -11.65 14.72
CA SER A 120 7.58 -11.60 15.22
C SER A 120 8.67 -11.29 14.18
N LYS A 121 8.37 -11.26 12.86
CA LYS A 121 9.43 -11.11 11.84
C LYS A 121 9.19 -10.08 10.75
N ILE A 122 7.95 -9.83 10.31
CA ILE A 122 7.67 -8.82 9.28
C ILE A 122 6.30 -8.22 9.59
N SER A 123 6.22 -7.35 10.60
CA SER A 123 5.11 -6.40 10.63
C SER A 123 5.20 -5.56 9.34
N PRO A 124 4.09 -5.31 8.61
CA PRO A 124 4.07 -4.39 7.47
C PRO A 124 4.43 -2.95 7.89
N HIS A 125 4.64 -2.74 9.17
CA HIS A 125 5.42 -1.66 9.74
C HIS A 125 6.75 -2.29 10.12
N ALA A 126 7.77 -2.14 9.27
CA ALA A 126 9.11 -2.30 9.78
C ALA A 126 9.22 -1.27 10.92
N GLU A 127 9.56 -1.78 12.09
CA GLU A 127 9.38 -1.10 13.36
C GLU A 127 10.74 -1.16 14.06
N GLU A 128 11.34 0.01 14.29
CA GLU A 128 12.59 0.10 15.02
C GLU A 128 12.30 -0.02 16.52
N LYS A 129 12.38 -1.25 17.03
CA LYS A 129 12.15 -1.57 18.44
C LYS A 129 13.04 -0.72 19.35
N ARG A 130 12.44 0.25 20.05
CA ARG A 130 13.11 0.91 21.18
C ARG A 130 12.93 0.08 22.44
N LYS A 131 14.02 -0.07 23.23
CA LYS A 131 14.00 -0.91 24.44
C LYS A 131 12.89 -0.45 25.40
N PRO A 132 12.17 -1.38 26.05
CA PRO A 132 11.15 -1.03 27.02
C PRO A 132 11.75 -0.23 28.17
N LEU A 133 10.98 0.75 28.65
CA LEU A 133 11.30 1.57 29.83
C LEU A 133 11.63 0.66 31.02
N LYS A 134 12.78 0.90 31.66
CA LYS A 134 13.04 0.40 33.01
C LYS A 134 12.53 1.42 34.02
N SER A 135 11.94 0.89 35.09
CA SER A 135 11.36 1.64 36.21
C SER A 135 12.20 2.85 36.64
N TYR A 136 11.51 3.93 37.05
CA TYR A 136 12.06 5.17 37.59
C TYR A 136 13.09 4.98 38.74
N PHE A 137 13.10 3.79 39.37
CA PHE A 137 14.00 3.44 40.48
C PHE A 137 15.35 2.81 40.06
N THR A 138 15.60 2.67 38.76
CA THR A 138 16.89 2.16 38.26
C THR A 138 17.75 3.31 37.76
N ALA A 139 18.96 3.44 38.32
CA ALA A 139 19.91 4.50 38.08
C ALA A 139 20.10 4.87 36.59
N GLU A 140 20.19 6.17 36.34
CA GLU A 140 20.24 6.86 35.05
C GLU A 140 21.24 6.21 34.09
N LYS A 141 20.73 5.55 33.05
CA LYS A 141 21.48 5.32 31.82
C LYS A 141 20.97 6.27 30.75
N LEU A 142 21.90 6.86 30.03
CA LEU A 142 21.60 7.59 28.80
C LEU A 142 21.08 6.60 27.76
N ASP A 143 20.09 7.02 26.96
CA ASP A 143 19.71 6.32 25.74
C ASP A 143 20.80 6.46 24.67
N ASP A 144 20.64 5.74 23.55
CA ASP A 144 21.64 5.73 22.45
C ASP A 144 21.79 7.11 21.76
N ILE A 145 21.03 8.13 22.18
CA ILE A 145 21.05 9.52 21.70
C ILE A 145 21.67 10.45 22.76
N GLY A 146 22.08 9.92 23.92
CA GLY A 146 22.72 10.69 24.98
C GLY A 146 21.73 11.42 25.89
N GLU A 147 20.45 11.05 25.90
CA GLU A 147 19.44 11.62 26.79
C GLU A 147 19.11 10.71 27.99
N PRO A 148 18.75 11.26 29.16
CA PRO A 148 18.30 10.45 30.30
C PRO A 148 17.10 9.57 29.92
N ALA A 149 17.23 8.25 30.11
CA ALA A 149 16.12 7.30 29.89
C ALA A 149 14.90 7.53 30.83
N SER A 150 14.99 8.49 31.75
CA SER A 150 13.95 8.92 32.70
C SER A 150 13.06 10.05 32.19
N ILE A 151 13.31 10.61 31.00
CA ILE A 151 12.43 11.64 30.43
C ILE A 151 11.08 11.01 30.07
N TYR A 152 10.01 11.50 30.70
CA TYR A 152 8.63 11.18 30.31
C TYR A 152 8.43 11.63 28.86
N ARG A 153 8.21 10.66 27.96
CA ARG A 153 7.85 10.88 26.56
C ARG A 153 6.41 10.43 26.40
N GLU A 154 5.58 11.32 25.87
CA GLU A 154 4.14 11.07 25.71
C GLU A 154 3.86 9.86 24.81
N ASN A 155 2.97 8.97 25.28
CA ASN A 155 2.61 7.70 24.66
C ASN A 155 1.21 7.79 24.04
N TRP A 156 1.11 8.15 22.76
CA TRP A 156 -0.18 8.38 22.09
C TRP A 156 -0.28 7.69 20.73
N GLY A 157 0.03 6.38 20.62
CA GLY A 157 -0.56 5.62 19.51
C GLY A 157 -2.10 5.77 19.54
N GLU A 158 -2.79 5.58 18.42
CA GLU A 158 -4.26 5.78 18.37
C GLU A 158 -5.05 4.91 19.36
N GLN A 159 -4.48 3.77 19.76
CA GLN A 159 -5.01 2.88 20.78
C GLN A 159 -4.20 2.93 22.09
N MET A 160 -3.24 3.85 22.20
CA MET A 160 -2.34 4.04 23.34
C MET A 160 -1.50 2.81 23.73
N GLU A 161 -1.25 1.92 22.77
CA GLU A 161 -0.42 0.73 22.93
C GLU A 161 0.88 0.89 22.10
N LEU A 162 2.03 0.81 22.78
CA LEU A 162 3.41 0.74 22.24
C LEU A 162 3.95 1.99 21.46
N PHE A 163 5.28 2.16 21.54
CA PHE A 163 6.06 3.19 20.83
C PHE A 163 6.81 2.54 19.68
N GLU A 164 6.38 2.81 18.45
CA GLU A 164 7.11 2.42 17.26
C GLU A 164 6.90 3.52 16.21
N THR A 165 7.97 4.10 15.65
CA THR A 165 7.85 5.02 14.50
C THR A 165 7.95 4.18 13.24
N SER A 166 6.98 4.29 12.34
CA SER A 166 7.00 3.51 11.09
C SER A 166 8.28 3.78 10.30
N VAL A 167 9.00 2.74 9.90
CA VAL A 167 10.08 2.86 8.93
C VAL A 167 9.66 2.33 7.57
N VAL A 168 10.16 2.97 6.52
CA VAL A 168 9.91 2.56 5.15
C VAL A 168 10.99 1.57 4.70
N CYS A 169 10.56 0.41 4.21
CA CYS A 169 11.44 -0.63 3.72
C CYS A 169 11.00 -1.15 2.34
N ILE A 170 11.95 -1.72 1.61
CA ILE A 170 11.73 -2.44 0.36
C ILE A 170 11.82 -3.93 0.60
N PHE A 171 10.85 -4.70 0.12
CA PHE A 171 10.96 -6.14 0.04
C PHE A 171 11.36 -6.54 -1.38
N ASP A 172 12.54 -7.14 -1.51
CA ASP A 172 13.11 -7.58 -2.78
C ASP A 172 12.61 -9.00 -3.09
N LEU A 173 11.81 -9.15 -4.15
CA LEU A 173 11.15 -10.42 -4.49
C LEU A 173 12.14 -11.52 -4.92
N ASP A 174 13.26 -11.14 -5.55
CA ASP A 174 14.26 -12.08 -6.06
C ASP A 174 15.08 -12.68 -4.92
N THR A 175 15.57 -11.80 -4.03
CA THR A 175 16.41 -12.20 -2.89
C THR A 175 15.60 -12.59 -1.65
N LYS A 176 14.32 -12.22 -1.61
CA LYS A 176 13.40 -12.40 -0.46
C LYS A 176 13.91 -11.70 0.81
N GLN A 177 14.56 -10.56 0.65
CA GLN A 177 15.12 -9.77 1.75
C GLN A 177 14.40 -8.44 1.91
N VAL A 178 14.28 -7.99 3.16
CA VAL A 178 13.82 -6.65 3.52
C VAL A 178 15.03 -5.73 3.59
N LYS A 179 14.99 -4.62 2.87
CA LYS A 179 16.01 -3.56 2.84
C LYS A 179 15.41 -2.29 3.45
N LEU A 180 16.05 -1.76 4.48
CA LEU A 180 15.65 -0.47 5.05
C LEU A 180 16.06 0.66 4.10
N ILE A 181 15.19 1.66 3.93
CA ILE A 181 15.60 2.89 3.26
C ILE A 181 16.18 3.84 4.31
N GLU A 182 17.48 4.11 4.20
CA GLU A 182 18.19 4.98 5.14
C GLU A 182 17.78 6.45 4.99
N ASN A 183 18.21 7.28 5.94
CA ASN A 183 18.03 8.74 5.95
C ASN A 183 16.58 9.23 5.96
N GLN A 184 15.63 8.41 6.42
CA GLN A 184 14.25 8.85 6.64
C GLN A 184 14.21 10.07 7.60
N PRO A 185 13.49 11.15 7.27
CA PRO A 185 13.29 12.29 8.18
C PRO A 185 12.75 11.86 9.54
N LYS A 186 13.41 12.30 10.63
CA LYS A 186 13.16 11.81 12.00
C LYS A 186 11.93 12.42 12.68
N ASP A 187 11.49 13.58 12.21
CA ASP A 187 10.32 14.32 12.70
C ASP A 187 9.01 13.91 12.00
N LEU A 188 9.13 13.01 11.01
CA LEU A 188 8.03 12.56 10.17
C LEU A 188 7.84 11.04 10.27
N TYR A 189 6.60 10.62 10.10
CA TYR A 189 6.27 9.24 9.78
C TYR A 189 5.65 9.19 8.38
N PHE A 190 5.86 8.07 7.69
CA PHE A 190 5.46 7.91 6.30
C PHE A 190 4.43 6.80 6.19
N GLY A 191 3.36 7.08 5.45
CA GLY A 191 2.32 6.12 5.11
C GLY A 191 1.93 6.28 3.65
N GLN A 192 0.99 5.43 3.21
CA GLN A 192 0.38 5.46 1.87
C GLN A 192 1.38 5.75 0.74
N CYS A 193 1.91 4.70 0.12
CA CYS A 193 2.88 4.85 -0.95
C CYS A 193 2.33 4.44 -2.32
N THR A 194 2.98 4.92 -3.37
CA THR A 194 2.84 4.44 -4.73
C THR A 194 4.19 4.47 -5.42
N TRP A 195 4.50 3.44 -6.20
CA TRP A 195 5.68 3.41 -7.08
C TRP A 195 5.54 4.43 -8.21
N THR A 196 6.67 4.92 -8.71
CA THR A 196 6.73 5.68 -9.96
C THR A 196 7.04 4.79 -11.16
N THR A 197 7.12 5.35 -12.38
CA THR A 197 7.67 4.60 -13.53
C THR A 197 9.18 4.38 -13.42
N ASN A 198 9.89 5.18 -12.63
CA ASN A 198 11.25 4.85 -12.22
C ASN A 198 11.18 3.75 -11.13
N PRO A 199 11.72 2.55 -11.37
CA PRO A 199 11.66 1.43 -10.43
C PRO A 199 12.42 1.67 -9.13
N ASP A 200 13.23 2.73 -9.08
CA ASP A 200 13.99 3.11 -7.89
C ASP A 200 13.28 4.16 -7.03
N GLU A 201 12.15 4.71 -7.50
CA GLU A 201 11.47 5.84 -6.87
C GLU A 201 10.04 5.52 -6.41
N ILE A 202 9.69 6.06 -5.24
CA ILE A 202 8.41 5.90 -4.56
C ILE A 202 7.89 7.27 -4.15
N ILE A 203 6.59 7.51 -4.30
CA ILE A 203 5.88 8.64 -3.71
C ILE A 203 5.20 8.18 -2.42
N LEU A 204 5.37 8.93 -1.33
CA LEU A 204 4.80 8.64 -0.02
C LEU A 204 4.09 9.86 0.56
N VAL A 205 3.12 9.60 1.43
CA VAL A 205 2.52 10.64 2.27
C VAL A 205 3.29 10.73 3.58
N ALA A 206 3.76 11.93 3.89
CA ALA A 206 4.42 12.26 5.13
C ALA A 206 3.46 12.94 6.11
N PHE A 207 3.64 12.61 7.37
CA PHE A 207 2.86 13.13 8.49
C PHE A 207 3.81 13.59 9.59
N ARG A 208 3.50 14.71 10.24
CA ARG A 208 4.28 15.17 11.38
C ARG A 208 4.00 14.30 12.61
N ILE A 209 5.06 13.94 13.32
CA ILE A 209 4.96 13.20 14.59
C ILE A 209 4.36 14.11 15.68
N GLU A 210 4.76 15.38 15.70
CA GLU A 210 4.35 16.38 16.69
C GLU A 210 3.46 17.47 16.04
N PRO A 211 2.51 18.10 16.78
CA PRO A 211 2.26 17.97 18.22
C PRO A 211 1.31 16.81 18.61
N TYR A 212 0.77 16.06 17.64
CA TYR A 212 -0.23 15.05 17.91
C TYR A 212 0.05 13.75 17.15
N ARG A 213 0.43 12.70 17.89
CA ARG A 213 0.56 11.32 17.38
C ARG A 213 -0.78 10.61 17.18
N LEU A 214 -1.85 11.33 16.88
CA LEU A 214 -3.14 10.70 16.56
C LEU A 214 -2.94 9.78 15.34
N GLY A 215 -3.46 8.56 15.41
CA GLY A 215 -3.42 7.69 14.23
C GLY A 215 -4.46 8.10 13.19
N LEU A 216 -4.48 7.33 12.11
CA LEU A 216 -5.26 7.62 10.91
C LEU A 216 -6.64 6.96 10.91
N ILE A 217 -7.01 6.16 11.93
CA ILE A 217 -8.28 5.42 11.98
C ILE A 217 -9.46 6.38 12.19
N TYR A 218 -9.34 7.34 13.11
CA TYR A 218 -10.43 8.23 13.50
C TYR A 218 -10.36 9.63 12.88
N CYS A 219 -9.16 10.08 12.47
CA CYS A 219 -9.01 11.41 11.87
C CYS A 219 -7.88 11.48 10.85
N GLU A 220 -8.24 11.47 9.57
CA GLU A 220 -7.34 11.80 8.46
C GLU A 220 -7.13 13.32 8.30
N ASN A 221 -7.93 14.16 8.95
CA ASN A 221 -7.98 15.62 8.74
C ASN A 221 -6.78 16.33 9.39
N ARG A 222 -5.63 16.25 8.73
CA ARG A 222 -4.37 16.87 9.17
C ARG A 222 -3.52 17.32 8.00
N SER A 223 -2.64 18.27 8.28
CA SER A 223 -1.62 18.72 7.32
C SER A 223 -0.72 17.54 6.95
N THR A 224 -0.60 17.28 5.65
CA THR A 224 0.29 16.25 5.12
C THR A 224 1.08 16.79 3.93
N ALA A 225 2.24 16.21 3.72
CA ALA A 225 3.11 16.52 2.59
C ALA A 225 3.38 15.26 1.75
N LEU A 226 3.63 15.45 0.47
CA LEU A 226 4.03 14.38 -0.43
C LEU A 226 5.56 14.40 -0.55
N PHE A 227 6.15 13.22 -0.46
CA PHE A 227 7.60 13.02 -0.59
C PHE A 227 7.89 12.04 -1.71
N LYS A 228 8.99 12.28 -2.41
CA LYS A 228 9.62 11.34 -3.33
C LYS A 228 10.83 10.74 -2.66
N CYS A 229 10.95 9.43 -2.71
CA CYS A 229 12.04 8.68 -2.10
C CYS A 229 12.68 7.79 -3.17
N ASN A 230 14.00 7.85 -3.32
CA ASN A 230 14.75 6.87 -4.09
C ASN A 230 15.36 5.84 -3.14
N TRP A 231 14.93 4.58 -3.27
CA TRP A 231 15.28 3.54 -2.30
C TRP A 231 16.71 3.00 -2.47
N ARG A 232 17.34 3.21 -3.63
CA ARG A 232 18.72 2.75 -3.90
C ARG A 232 19.78 3.72 -3.40
N ASN A 233 19.55 5.02 -3.58
CA ASN A 233 20.49 6.06 -3.15
C ASN A 233 20.12 6.69 -1.79
N HIS A 234 18.99 6.29 -1.20
CA HIS A 234 18.47 6.78 0.08
C HIS A 234 18.17 8.29 0.10
N GLU A 235 17.78 8.84 -1.05
CA GLU A 235 17.44 10.24 -1.20
C GLU A 235 15.95 10.50 -0.94
N TRP A 236 15.66 11.50 -0.11
CA TRP A 236 14.31 11.94 0.23
C TRP A 236 14.10 13.38 -0.22
N ILE A 237 13.08 13.61 -1.05
CA ILE A 237 12.75 14.92 -1.63
C ILE A 237 11.32 15.28 -1.27
N GLN A 238 11.14 16.41 -0.59
CA GLN A 238 9.81 16.96 -0.31
C GLN A 238 9.23 17.59 -1.59
N LEU A 239 8.04 17.13 -1.99
CA LEU A 239 7.33 17.61 -3.18
C LEU A 239 6.35 18.73 -2.86
N THR A 240 5.64 18.64 -1.74
CA THR A 240 4.66 19.64 -1.29
C THR A 240 4.95 20.11 0.12
N GLU A 241 4.46 21.27 0.50
CA GLU A 241 4.61 21.81 1.85
C GLU A 241 3.61 21.21 2.84
N PHE A 242 3.94 21.30 4.13
CA PHE A 242 2.98 21.11 5.22
C PHE A 242 2.18 22.39 5.43
N ASP A 243 1.15 22.58 4.62
CA ASP A 243 0.24 23.71 4.63
C ASP A 243 -1.15 23.30 5.18
N GLN A 244 -2.18 24.12 4.92
CA GLN A 244 -3.55 23.84 5.36
C GLN A 244 -4.26 22.79 4.48
N LEU A 245 -3.51 21.88 3.84
CA LEU A 245 -4.06 20.84 3.00
C LEU A 245 -3.69 19.44 3.52
N CYS A 246 -4.67 18.55 3.41
CA CYS A 246 -4.53 17.13 3.63
C CYS A 246 -4.51 16.44 2.25
N ARG A 247 -3.36 15.86 1.92
CA ARG A 247 -3.05 15.14 0.67
C ARG A 247 -2.88 13.66 0.97
N LEU A 248 -3.70 12.82 0.34
CA LEU A 248 -3.74 11.38 0.60
C LEU A 248 -3.92 10.60 -0.70
N TYR A 249 -3.66 9.30 -0.62
CA TYR A 249 -3.91 8.31 -1.65
C TYR A 249 -3.23 8.64 -2.99
N PRO A 250 -1.90 8.90 -3.01
CA PRO A 250 -1.21 9.14 -4.27
C PRO A 250 -1.30 7.91 -5.18
N ARG A 251 -1.49 8.14 -6.47
CA ARG A 251 -1.49 7.12 -7.53
C ARG A 251 -0.72 7.65 -8.73
N HIS A 252 0.34 6.95 -9.10
CA HIS A 252 1.09 7.29 -10.30
C HIS A 252 0.25 7.09 -11.55
N LEU A 253 0.42 7.96 -12.55
CA LEU A 253 -0.24 7.78 -13.84
C LEU A 253 0.57 6.85 -14.75
N PRO A 254 -0.03 5.79 -15.32
CA PRO A 254 0.67 4.96 -16.28
C PRO A 254 1.16 5.80 -17.47
N LYS A 255 2.40 5.55 -17.94
CA LYS A 255 3.03 6.19 -19.11
C LYS A 255 3.42 7.67 -18.98
N LYS A 256 3.36 8.26 -17.78
CA LYS A 256 3.84 9.62 -17.53
C LYS A 256 4.78 9.64 -16.33
N ASP A 257 6.07 9.88 -16.57
CA ASP A 257 7.08 9.67 -15.53
C ASP A 257 7.05 10.67 -14.38
N ASN A 258 6.51 11.87 -14.64
CA ASN A 258 6.55 12.97 -13.69
C ASN A 258 5.18 13.40 -13.19
N GLU A 259 4.15 12.58 -13.40
CA GLU A 259 2.78 12.93 -13.03
C GLU A 259 2.12 11.85 -12.19
N PHE A 260 1.47 12.28 -11.11
CA PHE A 260 0.62 11.43 -10.31
C PHE A 260 -0.63 12.20 -9.87
N ILE A 261 -1.65 11.45 -9.47
CA ILE A 261 -2.87 12.00 -8.90
C ILE A 261 -2.93 11.72 -7.40
N TYR A 262 -3.62 12.57 -6.66
CA TYR A 262 -3.90 12.34 -5.25
C TYR A 262 -5.22 13.00 -4.83
N LEU A 263 -5.73 12.63 -3.66
CA LEU A 263 -6.91 13.24 -3.07
C LEU A 263 -6.52 14.36 -2.11
N GLN A 264 -7.09 15.55 -2.31
CA GLN A 264 -6.83 16.73 -1.49
C GLN A 264 -8.07 17.17 -0.72
N SER A 265 -7.89 17.63 0.50
CA SER A 265 -8.93 18.32 1.27
C SER A 265 -8.32 19.42 2.14
N ASP A 266 -9.14 20.37 2.56
CA ASP A 266 -8.70 21.48 3.39
C ASP A 266 -8.66 21.05 4.85
N VAL A 267 -7.56 21.29 5.56
CA VAL A 267 -7.46 20.95 6.99
C VAL A 267 -8.43 21.82 7.80
N TYR A 268 -8.90 21.33 8.94
CA TYR A 268 -9.77 22.06 9.89
C TYR A 268 -11.21 22.33 9.42
N HIS A 269 -11.64 21.69 8.33
CA HIS A 269 -13.05 21.67 7.92
C HIS A 269 -13.76 20.42 8.46
N ALA A 270 -15.04 20.25 8.13
CA ALA A 270 -15.86 19.13 8.61
C ALA A 270 -15.17 17.76 8.39
N HIS A 271 -15.27 16.88 9.40
CA HIS A 271 -14.80 15.50 9.27
C HIS A 271 -15.52 14.81 8.10
N VAL A 272 -14.75 14.13 7.24
CA VAL A 272 -15.27 13.39 6.07
C VAL A 272 -15.91 14.28 4.99
N GLN A 273 -15.29 15.44 4.70
CA GLN A 273 -15.67 16.28 3.55
C GLN A 273 -15.28 15.67 2.19
N CYS A 274 -15.93 16.10 1.11
CA CYS A 274 -15.54 15.76 -0.24
C CYS A 274 -14.09 16.18 -0.53
N LYS A 275 -13.32 15.26 -1.11
CA LYS A 275 -11.94 15.50 -1.52
C LYS A 275 -11.90 15.92 -3.00
N ARG A 276 -10.98 16.81 -3.34
CA ARG A 276 -10.63 17.15 -4.73
C ARG A 276 -9.72 16.06 -5.30
N LEU A 277 -9.84 15.80 -6.59
CA LEU A 277 -8.86 15.01 -7.33
C LEU A 277 -7.86 15.94 -7.98
N ILE A 278 -6.59 15.83 -7.59
CA ILE A 278 -5.51 16.70 -8.07
C ILE A 278 -4.57 15.90 -8.96
N LEU A 279 -4.14 16.51 -10.06
CA LEU A 279 -2.98 16.10 -10.85
C LEU A 279 -1.78 16.92 -10.40
N PHE A 280 -0.67 16.26 -10.10
CA PHE A 280 0.58 16.88 -9.68
C PHE A 280 1.71 16.53 -10.63
N ASN A 281 2.52 17.53 -10.98
CA ASN A 281 3.74 17.34 -11.74
C ASN A 281 4.98 17.46 -10.83
N THR A 282 5.79 16.41 -10.73
CA THR A 282 6.93 16.32 -9.80
C THR A 282 8.09 17.27 -10.12
N GLU A 283 8.29 17.60 -11.40
CA GLU A 283 9.39 18.47 -11.85
C GLU A 283 9.05 19.95 -11.62
N THR A 284 7.86 20.36 -12.05
CA THR A 284 7.40 21.75 -11.98
C THR A 284 6.76 22.09 -10.64
N LYS A 285 6.42 21.07 -9.83
CA LYS A 285 5.65 21.16 -8.58
C LYS A 285 4.29 21.85 -8.75
N GLN A 286 3.71 21.76 -9.94
CA GLN A 286 2.42 22.35 -10.26
C GLN A 286 1.27 21.39 -9.96
N GLU A 287 0.17 21.97 -9.47
CA GLU A 287 -1.08 21.29 -9.18
C GLU A 287 -2.16 21.72 -10.18
N LYS A 288 -2.93 20.75 -10.67
CA LYS A 288 -4.12 20.97 -11.50
C LYS A 288 -5.30 20.20 -10.90
N ILE A 289 -6.40 20.91 -10.64
CA ILE A 289 -7.64 20.28 -10.20
C ILE A 289 -8.27 19.53 -11.38
N LEU A 290 -8.43 18.22 -11.26
CA LEU A 290 -9.13 17.38 -12.24
C LEU A 290 -10.61 17.27 -11.91
N ILE A 291 -10.94 17.12 -10.63
CA ILE A 291 -12.31 17.07 -10.11
C ILE A 291 -12.33 17.91 -8.86
N ASP A 292 -13.17 18.94 -8.85
CA ASP A 292 -13.36 19.78 -7.68
C ASP A 292 -14.37 19.16 -6.70
N ARG A 293 -14.39 19.66 -5.47
CA ARG A 293 -15.38 19.27 -4.48
C ARG A 293 -16.77 19.75 -4.91
N ILE A 294 -17.78 18.99 -4.52
CA ILE A 294 -19.17 19.42 -4.64
C ILE A 294 -19.51 20.11 -3.32
N ASP A 295 -19.66 21.43 -3.36
CA ASP A 295 -20.20 22.18 -2.22
C ASP A 295 -21.72 21.89 -2.15
N LYS A 296 -22.19 21.37 -1.01
CA LYS A 296 -23.61 21.26 -0.68
C LYS A 296 -24.01 22.38 0.26
#